data_AF-A0A6B2LHH3-F1
#
_entry.id   AF-A0A6B2LHH3-F1
#
_cell.length_a   1.000
_cell.length_b   1.000
_cell.length_c   1.000
_cell.angle_alpha   90.00
_cell.angle_beta   90.00
_cell.angle_gamma   90.00
#
_symmetry.space_group_name_H-M   'P 1'
#
loop_
_entity.id
_entity.type
_entity.pdbx_description
1 polymer ?
#
loop_
_entity_poly.entity_id
_entity_poly.type
_entity_poly.pdbx_seq_one_letter_code
_entity_poly.pdbx_strand_id
1 'polypeptide(L)'
;MSKNITNSMSLPREWTKEIDPTGWWITEKYDGIRAYWDGHSLYTKKGIKIPLDEHFTSHFPSGIVLDGELWCGYNSLVKMQAILTKILKSTNQVCLEADKVQYKIFDAPSLDGSYSQRIHKLRQQMNPNSVASVVDILECTGEAHLMQALEQIEKKGGEGLVIRDPKSFYEKGRTNSLLKVKSYKDTEVTMIEISPNSYAYLCLQCGLNQKSDLLHFVGRTENHVL
;
A
#
# COMPACT_ATOMS: atom_id res chain seq x y z
N MET A 1 3.00 7.76 23.36
CA MET A 1 4.12 8.31 22.57
C MET A 1 4.06 7.73 21.17
N SER A 2 4.05 8.55 20.12
CA SER A 2 4.10 8.09 18.73
C SER A 2 5.50 7.60 18.38
N LYS A 3 5.62 6.44 17.74
CA LYS A 3 6.91 6.01 17.16
C LYS A 3 7.13 6.79 15.86
N ASN A 4 8.33 7.31 15.63
CA ASN A 4 8.64 8.03 14.38
C ASN A 4 8.91 7.04 13.23
N ILE A 5 7.84 6.37 12.78
CA ILE A 5 7.87 5.33 11.74
C ILE A 5 7.98 5.95 10.34
N THR A 6 7.46 7.17 10.16
CA THR A 6 7.50 7.92 8.90
C THR A 6 8.89 8.01 8.28
N ASN A 7 9.92 8.19 9.11
CA ASN A 7 11.31 8.33 8.64
C ASN A 7 12.04 6.99 8.44
N SER A 8 11.37 5.86 8.71
CA SER A 8 11.96 4.52 8.54
C SER A 8 11.41 3.74 7.35
N MET A 9 10.49 4.32 6.57
CA MET A 9 9.81 3.63 5.47
C MET A 9 10.46 3.91 4.11
N SER A 10 10.57 2.88 3.29
CA SER A 10 10.87 3.03 1.86
C SER A 10 9.64 3.58 1.11
N LEU A 11 9.87 4.51 0.19
CA LEU A 11 8.84 5.17 -0.60
C LEU A 11 9.13 4.98 -2.10
N PRO A 12 8.14 4.51 -2.89
CA PRO A 12 8.34 4.32 -4.31
C PRO A 12 8.46 5.64 -5.07
N ARG A 13 9.25 5.67 -6.13
CA ARG A 13 9.16 6.65 -7.21
C ARG A 13 8.25 6.13 -8.32
N GLU A 14 7.93 6.97 -9.29
CA GLU A 14 7.16 6.54 -10.46
C GLU A 14 8.05 5.78 -11.44
N TRP A 15 7.57 4.65 -11.96
CA TRP A 15 8.21 4.00 -13.09
C TRP A 15 7.85 4.74 -14.39
N THR A 16 8.83 4.86 -15.27
CA THR A 16 8.68 5.47 -16.58
C THR A 16 9.30 4.55 -17.62
N LYS A 17 8.89 4.67 -18.89
CA LYS A 17 9.31 3.76 -19.98
C LYS A 17 10.81 3.80 -20.28
N GLU A 18 11.53 4.80 -19.77
CA GLU A 18 12.98 4.92 -19.89
C GLU A 18 13.73 3.92 -18.99
N ILE A 19 13.06 3.28 -18.02
CA ILE A 19 13.63 2.30 -17.11
C ILE A 19 13.27 0.89 -17.59
N ASP A 20 14.26 0.11 -18.01
CA ASP A 20 14.07 -1.31 -18.32
C ASP A 20 13.72 -2.10 -17.04
N PRO A 21 12.51 -2.71 -16.97
CA PRO A 21 12.08 -3.44 -15.78
C PRO A 21 12.56 -4.90 -15.75
N THR A 22 13.30 -5.37 -16.76
CA THR A 22 13.71 -6.78 -16.86
C THR A 22 14.50 -7.23 -15.64
N GLY A 23 14.10 -8.37 -15.05
CA GLY A 23 14.68 -8.94 -13.83
C GLY A 23 14.20 -8.30 -12.53
N TRP A 24 13.37 -7.25 -12.58
CA TRP A 24 12.76 -6.67 -11.38
C TRP A 24 11.62 -7.54 -10.88
N TRP A 25 11.34 -7.47 -9.59
CA TRP A 25 10.26 -8.21 -8.96
C TRP A 25 8.99 -7.38 -8.91
N ILE A 26 7.91 -7.90 -9.49
CA ILE A 26 6.58 -7.30 -9.57
C ILE A 26 5.74 -7.79 -8.39
N THR A 27 5.09 -6.84 -7.72
CA THR A 27 4.05 -7.08 -6.70
C THR A 27 2.82 -6.24 -7.01
N GLU A 28 1.65 -6.69 -6.57
CA GLU A 28 0.43 -5.87 -6.63
C GLU A 28 0.58 -4.62 -5.75
N LYS A 29 0.16 -3.45 -6.26
CA LYS A 29 -0.04 -2.26 -5.44
C LYS A 29 -1.42 -2.36 -4.77
N TYR A 30 -1.42 -2.79 -3.52
CA TYR A 30 -2.64 -2.88 -2.72
C TYR A 30 -3.17 -1.49 -2.34
N ASP A 31 -4.47 -1.27 -2.58
CA ASP A 31 -5.19 -0.06 -2.15
C ASP A 31 -5.78 -0.28 -0.75
N GLY A 32 -4.97 -0.06 0.28
CA GLY A 32 -5.35 -0.31 1.67
C GLY A 32 -4.85 0.77 2.62
N ILE A 33 -4.54 0.37 3.86
CA ILE A 33 -3.85 1.24 4.80
C ILE A 33 -2.50 0.66 5.20
N ARG A 34 -1.43 1.35 4.80
CA ARG A 34 -0.06 0.99 5.18
C ARG A 34 0.09 0.90 6.70
N ALA A 35 0.56 -0.26 7.14
CA ALA A 35 0.78 -0.56 8.53
C ALA A 35 2.15 -1.21 8.74
N TYR A 36 2.74 -0.92 9.90
CA TYR A 36 4.08 -1.33 10.27
C TYR A 36 4.01 -2.18 11.53
N TRP A 37 4.50 -3.41 11.46
CA TRP A 37 4.69 -4.29 12.61
C TRP A 37 6.10 -4.11 13.13
N ASP A 38 6.26 -3.81 14.41
CA ASP A 38 7.58 -3.62 15.03
C ASP A 38 8.16 -4.90 15.66
N GLY A 39 7.56 -6.06 15.38
CA GLY A 39 7.83 -7.32 16.07
C GLY A 39 6.84 -7.66 17.19
N HIS A 40 5.99 -6.70 17.61
CA HIS A 40 5.05 -6.86 18.73
C HIS A 40 3.71 -6.13 18.58
N SER A 41 3.68 -5.00 17.87
CA SER A 41 2.49 -4.16 17.72
C SER A 41 2.42 -3.57 16.33
N LEU A 42 1.20 -3.41 15.82
CA LEU A 42 0.93 -2.74 14.56
C LEU A 42 0.79 -1.22 14.77
N TYR A 43 1.31 -0.47 13.81
CA TYR A 43 1.27 0.99 13.80
C TYR A 43 0.88 1.50 12.42
N THR A 44 0.17 2.63 12.38
CA THR A 44 -0.09 3.35 11.13
C THR A 44 1.18 4.01 10.61
N LYS A 45 1.15 4.44 9.34
CA LYS A 45 2.18 5.29 8.74
C LYS A 45 2.60 6.47 9.65
N LYS A 46 1.66 7.08 10.38
CA LYS A 46 1.90 8.23 11.29
C LYS A 46 2.44 7.83 12.67
N GLY A 47 2.75 6.56 12.92
CA GLY A 47 3.28 6.11 14.21
C GLY A 47 2.23 5.91 15.30
N ILE A 48 0.94 5.91 14.93
CA ILE A 48 -0.16 5.67 15.87
C ILE A 48 -0.33 4.16 16.01
N LYS A 49 -0.26 3.65 17.26
CA LYS A 49 -0.49 2.23 17.56
C LYS A 49 -1.93 1.85 17.17
N ILE A 50 -2.09 0.73 16.48
CA ILE A 50 -3.38 0.16 16.15
C ILE A 50 -3.73 -0.86 17.25
N PRO A 51 -4.71 -0.59 18.13
CA PRO A 51 -5.05 -1.47 19.27
C PRO A 51 -5.84 -2.70 18.81
N LEU A 52 -5.17 -3.62 18.13
CA LEU A 52 -5.71 -4.93 17.77
C LEU A 52 -5.53 -5.92 18.91
N ASP A 53 -6.41 -6.91 18.95
CA ASP A 53 -6.28 -8.04 19.86
C ASP A 53 -5.18 -9.02 19.46
N GLU A 54 -4.86 -9.92 20.37
CA GLU A 54 -3.88 -10.98 20.13
C GLU A 54 -4.35 -11.96 19.05
N HIS A 55 -5.66 -12.14 18.85
CA HIS A 55 -6.15 -13.06 17.82
C HIS A 55 -5.64 -12.64 16.43
N PHE A 56 -5.69 -11.35 16.09
CA PHE A 56 -5.20 -10.85 14.81
C PHE A 56 -3.67 -10.94 14.65
N THR A 57 -2.91 -10.81 15.74
CA THR A 57 -1.44 -10.65 15.70
C THR A 57 -0.66 -11.87 16.19
N SER A 58 -1.33 -12.88 16.75
CA SER A 58 -0.75 -14.08 17.39
C SER A 58 0.20 -14.87 16.49
N HIS A 59 -0.08 -14.90 15.19
CA HIS A 59 0.71 -15.65 14.20
C HIS A 59 1.70 -14.79 13.42
N PHE A 60 1.98 -13.56 13.89
CA PHE A 60 2.97 -12.70 13.26
C PHE A 60 4.36 -13.06 13.79
N PRO A 61 5.41 -13.01 12.95
CA PRO A 61 6.76 -13.30 13.41
C PRO A 61 7.19 -12.29 14.48
N SER A 62 7.61 -12.81 15.64
CA SER A 62 8.12 -11.99 16.74
C SER A 62 9.53 -11.46 16.42
N GLY A 63 9.80 -10.22 16.79
CA GLY A 63 11.12 -9.60 16.63
C GLY A 63 11.53 -9.27 15.18
N ILE A 64 10.66 -9.55 14.19
CA ILE A 64 10.84 -9.14 12.81
C ILE A 64 9.96 -7.93 12.54
N VAL A 65 10.56 -6.87 12.04
CA VAL A 65 9.83 -5.70 11.54
C VAL A 65 9.22 -6.03 10.19
N LEU A 66 7.92 -5.72 10.01
CA LEU A 66 7.22 -5.91 8.75
C LEU A 66 6.66 -4.59 8.24
N ASP A 67 6.73 -4.42 6.92
CA ASP A 67 6.14 -3.31 6.19
C ASP A 67 5.12 -3.89 5.21
N GLY A 68 3.88 -3.42 5.31
CA GLY A 68 2.75 -4.04 4.64
C GLY A 68 1.52 -3.14 4.59
N GLU A 69 0.46 -3.68 4.01
CA GLU A 69 -0.82 -3.02 3.83
C GLU A 69 -1.93 -3.80 4.55
N LEU A 70 -2.75 -3.13 5.37
CA LEU A 70 -4.03 -3.68 5.81
C LEU A 70 -5.04 -3.57 4.67
N TRP A 71 -5.59 -4.69 4.24
CA TRP A 71 -6.37 -4.78 3.01
C TRP A 71 -7.65 -5.61 3.20
N CYS A 72 -8.76 -5.13 2.62
CA CYS A 72 -10.12 -5.69 2.80
C CYS A 72 -10.74 -6.22 1.49
N GLY A 73 -9.93 -6.47 0.46
CA GLY A 73 -10.40 -6.73 -0.89
C GLY A 73 -10.29 -5.51 -1.82
N TYR A 74 -10.52 -5.73 -3.11
CA TYR A 74 -10.55 -4.67 -4.12
C TYR A 74 -11.65 -3.64 -3.84
N ASN A 75 -11.46 -2.40 -4.27
CA ASN A 75 -12.42 -1.29 -4.12
C ASN A 75 -12.91 -1.06 -2.68
N SER A 76 -12.10 -1.42 -1.67
CA SER A 76 -12.50 -1.44 -0.26
C SER A 76 -11.71 -0.47 0.62
N LEU A 77 -10.98 0.50 0.05
CA LEU A 77 -10.23 1.50 0.80
C LEU A 77 -11.10 2.27 1.81
N VAL A 78 -12.25 2.78 1.36
CA VAL A 78 -13.19 3.53 2.23
C VAL A 78 -13.66 2.67 3.40
N LYS A 79 -13.95 1.38 3.14
CA LYS A 79 -14.32 0.41 4.17
C LYS A 79 -13.17 0.20 5.16
N MET A 80 -11.95 -0.01 4.67
CA MET A 80 -10.75 -0.16 5.52
C MET A 80 -10.49 1.09 6.38
N GLN A 81 -10.66 2.29 5.82
CA GLN A 81 -10.55 3.56 6.56
C GLN A 81 -11.60 3.69 7.67
N ALA A 82 -12.84 3.30 7.40
CA ALA A 82 -13.91 3.31 8.40
C ALA A 82 -13.61 2.34 9.55
N ILE A 83 -13.14 1.12 9.22
CA ILE A 83 -12.69 0.12 10.18
C ILE A 83 -11.56 0.68 11.06
N LEU A 84 -10.50 1.21 10.44
CA LEU A 84 -9.38 1.79 11.18
C LEU A 84 -9.80 2.95 12.08
N THR A 85 -10.68 3.83 11.60
CA THR A 85 -11.19 4.97 12.39
C THR A 85 -11.94 4.48 13.63
N LYS A 86 -12.75 3.42 13.51
CA LYS A 86 -13.44 2.80 14.64
C LYS A 86 -12.46 2.21 15.64
N ILE A 87 -11.44 1.49 15.15
CA ILE A 87 -10.40 0.88 15.98
C ILE A 87 -9.63 1.94 16.78
N LEU A 88 -9.17 3.00 16.11
CA LEU A 88 -8.38 4.06 16.76
C LEU A 88 -9.16 4.89 17.79
N LYS A 89 -10.49 4.88 17.73
CA LYS A 89 -11.37 5.52 18.72
C LYS A 89 -11.76 4.58 19.87
N SER A 90 -11.50 3.29 19.76
CA SER A 90 -11.81 2.32 20.80
C SER A 90 -10.89 2.51 22.00
N THR A 91 -11.46 2.39 23.21
CA THR A 91 -10.69 2.34 24.46
C THR A 91 -10.14 0.95 24.77
N ASN A 92 -10.70 -0.09 24.14
CA ASN A 92 -10.30 -1.48 24.30
C ASN A 92 -9.67 -2.04 23.02
N GLN A 93 -8.95 -3.16 23.13
CA GLN A 93 -8.49 -3.92 21.98
C GLN A 93 -9.67 -4.37 21.12
N VAL A 94 -9.53 -4.29 19.79
CA VAL A 94 -10.57 -4.62 18.84
C VAL A 94 -10.23 -5.90 18.10
N CYS A 95 -11.18 -6.84 18.09
CA CYS A 95 -11.12 -8.03 17.26
C CYS A 95 -11.44 -7.67 15.81
N LEU A 96 -10.46 -7.90 14.92
CA LEU A 96 -10.67 -7.86 13.49
C LEU A 96 -11.01 -9.26 13.01
N GLU A 97 -12.15 -9.40 12.34
CA GLU A 97 -12.50 -10.67 11.71
C GLU A 97 -11.51 -10.95 10.57
N ALA A 98 -10.80 -12.08 10.70
CA ALA A 98 -9.68 -12.50 9.84
C ALA A 98 -10.09 -12.72 8.37
N ASP A 99 -11.36 -13.06 8.14
CA ASP A 99 -11.98 -13.20 6.82
C ASP A 99 -12.22 -11.85 6.13
N LYS A 100 -12.19 -10.73 6.87
CA LYS A 100 -12.48 -9.39 6.37
C LYS A 100 -11.25 -8.52 6.18
N VAL A 101 -10.18 -8.73 6.94
CA VAL A 101 -8.96 -7.91 6.90
C VAL A 101 -7.72 -8.80 6.85
N GLN A 102 -6.87 -8.58 5.85
CA GLN A 102 -5.58 -9.24 5.71
C GLN A 102 -4.45 -8.24 5.86
N TYR A 103 -3.28 -8.71 6.31
CA TYR A 103 -2.05 -7.92 6.31
C TYR A 103 -1.11 -8.40 5.19
N LYS A 104 -1.04 -7.63 4.11
CA LYS A 104 -0.24 -7.93 2.91
C LYS A 104 1.16 -7.38 3.08
N ILE A 105 2.11 -8.23 3.41
CA ILE A 105 3.50 -7.85 3.72
C ILE A 105 4.31 -7.81 2.44
N PHE A 106 4.93 -6.66 2.15
CA PHE A 106 5.78 -6.49 0.97
C PHE A 106 7.28 -6.41 1.30
N ASP A 107 7.68 -6.18 2.56
CA ASP A 107 9.10 -6.22 2.98
C ASP A 107 9.26 -6.47 4.50
N ALA A 108 10.48 -6.80 4.92
CA ALA A 108 10.89 -6.94 6.32
C ALA A 108 12.16 -6.10 6.61
N PRO A 109 12.01 -4.80 6.93
CA PRO A 109 13.12 -3.86 7.10
C PRO A 109 14.21 -4.24 8.12
N SER A 110 13.89 -5.08 9.11
CA SER A 110 14.87 -5.53 10.12
C SER A 110 15.72 -6.72 9.68
N LEU A 111 15.42 -7.34 8.54
CA LEU A 111 16.21 -8.44 8.02
C LEU A 111 17.35 -7.90 7.15
N ASP A 112 18.56 -8.39 7.36
CA ASP A 112 19.71 -8.00 6.55
C ASP A 112 19.70 -8.65 5.16
N GLY A 113 20.29 -7.95 4.19
CA GLY A 113 20.53 -8.42 2.84
C GLY A 113 19.71 -7.71 1.77
N SER A 114 19.83 -8.20 0.54
CA SER A 114 19.05 -7.74 -0.62
C SER A 114 17.56 -8.02 -0.45
N TYR A 115 16.71 -7.38 -1.24
CA TYR A 115 15.27 -7.60 -1.21
C TYR A 115 14.92 -9.07 -1.37
N SER A 116 15.57 -9.78 -2.30
CA SER A 116 15.36 -11.21 -2.50
C SER A 116 15.72 -12.04 -1.27
N GLN A 117 16.83 -11.73 -0.60
CA GLN A 117 17.24 -12.39 0.63
C GLN A 117 16.25 -12.12 1.77
N ARG A 118 15.76 -10.88 1.92
CA ARG A 118 14.76 -10.52 2.94
C ARG A 118 13.45 -11.25 2.74
N ILE A 119 12.93 -11.28 1.51
CA ILE A 119 11.69 -12.01 1.17
C ILE A 119 11.85 -13.51 1.42
N HIS A 120 12.98 -14.10 1.03
CA HIS A 120 13.24 -15.52 1.27
C HIS A 120 13.23 -15.86 2.76
N LYS A 121 13.99 -15.10 3.56
CA LYS A 121 14.02 -15.26 5.03
C LYS A 121 12.63 -15.04 5.63
N LEU A 122 11.90 -14.01 5.19
CA LEU A 122 10.57 -13.70 5.69
C LEU A 122 9.59 -14.85 5.43
N ARG A 123 9.55 -15.40 4.20
CA ARG A 123 8.65 -16.52 3.86
C ARG A 123 8.87 -17.75 4.73
N GLN A 124 10.11 -18.02 5.16
CA GLN A 124 10.43 -19.13 6.07
C GLN A 124 9.87 -18.93 7.49
N GLN A 125 9.57 -17.69 7.88
CA GLN A 125 9.09 -17.34 9.22
C GLN A 125 7.57 -17.14 9.25
N MET A 126 6.89 -17.21 8.10
CA MET A 126 5.44 -17.01 8.03
C MET A 126 4.69 -18.25 8.47
N ASN A 127 3.67 -18.04 9.30
CA ASN A 127 2.72 -19.08 9.65
C ASN A 127 1.59 -19.13 8.59
N PRO A 128 1.28 -20.29 7.99
CA PRO A 128 0.25 -20.41 6.96
C PRO A 128 -1.17 -20.11 7.46
N ASN A 129 -1.42 -20.19 8.77
CA ASN A 129 -2.69 -19.84 9.40
C ASN A 129 -2.78 -18.36 9.81
N SER A 130 -1.76 -17.56 9.48
CA SER A 130 -1.74 -16.13 9.77
C SER A 130 -2.65 -15.35 8.81
N VAL A 131 -3.28 -14.29 9.33
CA VAL A 131 -3.93 -13.26 8.49
C VAL A 131 -2.91 -12.39 7.75
N ALA A 132 -1.64 -12.48 8.14
CA ALA A 132 -0.54 -11.85 7.44
C ALA A 132 0.06 -12.81 6.41
N SER A 133 0.28 -12.29 5.20
CA SER A 133 0.87 -13.05 4.09
C SER A 133 1.88 -12.18 3.36
N VAL A 134 3.00 -12.78 2.94
CA VAL A 134 3.90 -12.12 2.00
C VAL A 134 3.20 -12.04 0.65
N VAL A 135 3.25 -10.87 0.03
CA VAL A 135 2.63 -10.65 -1.28
C VAL A 135 3.22 -11.59 -2.35
N ASP A 136 2.40 -11.88 -3.35
CA ASP A 136 2.84 -12.62 -4.52
C ASP A 136 3.87 -11.79 -5.29
N ILE A 137 4.93 -12.47 -5.74
CA ILE A 137 6.06 -11.86 -6.44
C ILE A 137 6.27 -12.58 -7.76
N LEU A 138 6.30 -11.82 -8.85
CA LEU A 138 6.62 -12.30 -10.19
C LEU A 138 7.92 -11.66 -10.68
N GLU A 139 8.76 -12.41 -11.38
CA GLU A 139 9.91 -11.84 -12.06
C GLU A 139 9.47 -11.20 -13.37
N CYS A 140 9.81 -9.92 -13.56
CA CYS A 140 9.51 -9.19 -14.78
C CYS A 140 10.45 -9.63 -15.91
N THR A 141 9.89 -9.96 -17.06
CA THR A 141 10.65 -10.37 -18.26
C THR A 141 10.76 -9.26 -19.31
N GLY A 142 10.32 -8.05 -18.96
CA GLY A 142 10.36 -6.86 -19.81
C GLY A 142 9.07 -6.04 -19.76
N GLU A 143 9.07 -4.89 -20.43
CA GLU A 143 7.95 -3.92 -20.43
C GLU A 143 6.62 -4.57 -20.82
N ALA A 144 6.59 -5.41 -21.86
CA ALA A 144 5.35 -6.06 -22.30
C ALA A 144 4.72 -6.95 -21.21
N HIS A 145 5.54 -7.71 -20.47
CA HIS A 145 5.07 -8.52 -19.34
C HIS A 145 4.60 -7.62 -18.20
N LEU A 146 5.32 -6.54 -17.89
CA LEU A 146 4.90 -5.58 -16.86
C LEU A 146 3.53 -4.97 -17.16
N MET A 147 3.32 -4.52 -18.39
CA MET A 147 2.05 -3.93 -18.82
C MET A 147 0.91 -4.96 -18.83
N GLN A 148 1.19 -6.20 -19.22
CA GLN A 148 0.20 -7.29 -19.14
C GLN A 148 -0.19 -7.60 -17.69
N ALA A 149 0.79 -7.67 -16.77
CA ALA A 149 0.52 -7.88 -15.35
C ALA A 149 -0.31 -6.72 -14.77
N LEU A 150 -0.02 -5.48 -15.19
CA LEU A 150 -0.77 -4.30 -14.77
C LEU A 150 -2.23 -4.39 -15.19
N GLU A 151 -2.48 -4.68 -16.47
CA GLU A 151 -3.84 -4.84 -17.01
C GLU A 151 -4.63 -5.93 -16.27
N GLN A 152 -3.98 -7.05 -15.93
CA GLN A 152 -4.62 -8.14 -15.18
C GLN A 152 -5.03 -7.74 -13.76
N ILE A 153 -4.21 -6.95 -13.07
CA ILE A 153 -4.52 -6.43 -11.74
C ILE A 153 -5.64 -5.39 -11.81
N GLU A 154 -5.59 -4.49 -12.78
CA GLU A 154 -6.62 -3.47 -12.98
C GLU A 154 -7.98 -4.08 -13.32
N LYS A 155 -8.02 -5.15 -14.14
CA LYS A 155 -9.25 -5.91 -14.41
C LYS A 155 -9.89 -6.52 -13.17
N LYS A 156 -9.12 -6.76 -12.11
CA LYS A 156 -9.64 -7.25 -10.81
C LYS A 156 -10.09 -6.11 -9.90
N GLY A 157 -9.83 -4.84 -10.26
CA GLY A 157 -10.06 -3.67 -9.43
C GLY A 157 -8.88 -3.32 -8.51
N GLY A 158 -7.67 -3.81 -8.82
CA GLY A 158 -6.44 -3.41 -8.13
C GLY A 158 -5.92 -2.04 -8.58
N GLU A 159 -5.09 -1.41 -7.75
CA GLU A 159 -4.64 -0.02 -7.97
C GLU A 159 -3.51 0.12 -9.01
N GLY A 160 -2.75 -0.95 -9.21
CA GLY A 160 -1.59 -0.97 -10.07
C GLY A 160 -0.54 -1.95 -9.57
N LEU A 161 0.73 -1.70 -9.91
CA LEU A 161 1.86 -2.55 -9.50
C LEU A 161 2.90 -1.75 -8.74
N VAL A 162 3.73 -2.48 -7.99
CA VAL A 162 5.00 -2.02 -7.47
C VAL A 162 6.07 -2.97 -7.97
N ILE A 163 7.13 -2.41 -8.58
CA ILE A 163 8.31 -3.17 -8.97
C ILE A 163 9.50 -2.82 -8.07
N ARG A 164 10.35 -3.80 -7.80
CA ARG A 164 11.53 -3.61 -6.98
C ARG A 164 12.72 -4.39 -7.52
N ASP A 165 13.90 -3.78 -7.48
CA ASP A 165 15.15 -4.48 -7.79
C ASP A 165 15.41 -5.57 -6.71
N PRO A 166 15.46 -6.86 -7.07
CA PRO A 166 15.71 -7.95 -6.11
C PRO A 166 17.06 -7.85 -5.40
N LYS A 167 18.04 -7.13 -5.97
CA LYS A 167 19.38 -6.93 -5.39
C LYS A 167 19.44 -5.72 -4.47
N SER A 168 18.40 -4.90 -4.40
CA SER A 168 18.37 -3.68 -3.60
C SER A 168 18.43 -3.93 -2.10
N PHE A 169 19.23 -3.15 -1.39
CA PHE A 169 19.17 -3.07 0.07
C PHE A 169 17.96 -2.24 0.51
N TYR A 170 17.61 -2.32 1.80
CA TYR A 170 16.53 -1.50 2.33
C TYR A 170 16.98 -0.03 2.44
N GLU A 171 16.26 0.86 1.77
CA GLU A 171 16.52 2.29 1.78
C GLU A 171 15.32 3.03 2.36
N LYS A 172 15.58 3.89 3.35
CA LYS A 172 14.56 4.77 3.95
C LYS A 172 14.35 5.98 3.03
N GLY A 173 13.09 6.41 2.89
CA GLY A 173 12.72 7.52 2.02
C GLY A 173 12.51 7.10 0.57
N ARG A 174 12.50 8.08 -0.34
CA ARG A 174 12.26 7.82 -1.78
C ARG A 174 13.49 7.20 -2.42
N THR A 175 13.35 6.00 -2.95
CA THR A 175 14.42 5.28 -3.64
C THR A 175 14.08 5.07 -5.12
N ASN A 176 15.13 4.89 -5.93
CA ASN A 176 15.01 4.46 -7.31
C ASN A 176 14.87 2.93 -7.44
N SER A 177 15.15 2.16 -6.39
CA SER A 177 15.10 0.70 -6.41
C SER A 177 13.70 0.12 -6.16
N LEU A 178 12.71 0.98 -5.89
CA LEU A 178 11.30 0.66 -5.64
C LEU A 178 10.44 1.65 -6.45
N LEU A 179 9.64 1.15 -7.39
CA LEU A 179 8.86 2.00 -8.29
C LEU A 179 7.38 1.58 -8.32
N LYS A 180 6.48 2.56 -8.35
CA LYS A 180 5.04 2.36 -8.58
C LYS A 180 4.77 2.42 -10.10
N VAL A 181 3.94 1.51 -10.60
CA VAL A 181 3.52 1.43 -12.00
C VAL A 181 2.01 1.62 -12.05
N LYS A 182 1.54 2.56 -12.87
CA LYS A 182 0.13 2.90 -13.06
C LYS A 182 -0.15 3.06 -14.55
N SER A 183 -1.36 2.72 -14.99
CA SER A 183 -1.80 2.92 -16.38
C SER A 183 -2.09 4.38 -16.70
N TYR A 184 -2.38 5.20 -15.68
CA TYR A 184 -2.75 6.60 -15.81
C TYR A 184 -1.60 7.53 -15.43
N LYS A 185 -1.32 8.48 -16.32
CA LYS A 185 -0.69 9.75 -15.94
C LYS A 185 -1.67 10.48 -15.03
N ASP A 186 -1.20 10.96 -13.88
CA ASP A 186 -1.95 11.91 -13.06
C ASP A 186 -2.51 12.99 -14.00
N THR A 187 -3.83 13.05 -14.13
CA THR A 187 -4.47 14.11 -14.92
C THR A 187 -4.87 15.21 -13.97
N GLU A 188 -4.39 16.42 -14.25
CA GLU A 188 -4.86 17.61 -13.55
C GLU A 188 -6.34 17.82 -13.85
N VAL A 189 -7.15 17.86 -12.81
CA VAL A 189 -8.57 18.20 -12.91
C VAL A 189 -8.78 19.56 -12.26
N THR A 190 -9.56 20.41 -12.91
CA THR A 190 -9.93 21.71 -12.34
C THR A 190 -11.17 21.50 -11.49
N MET A 191 -11.08 21.75 -10.18
CA MET A 191 -12.25 21.76 -9.31
C MET A 191 -13.21 22.87 -9.78
N ILE A 192 -14.42 22.48 -10.15
CA ILE A 192 -15.49 23.37 -10.63
C ILE A 192 -16.37 23.80 -9.45
N GLU A 193 -16.76 22.85 -8.60
CA GLU A 193 -17.75 23.08 -7.55
C GLU A 193 -17.47 22.23 -6.31
N ILE A 194 -17.75 22.79 -5.14
CA ILE A 194 -17.79 22.08 -3.86
C ILE A 194 -19.26 21.86 -3.54
N SER A 195 -19.67 20.60 -3.40
CA SER A 195 -21.06 20.28 -3.06
C SER A 195 -21.38 20.74 -1.63
N PRO A 196 -22.37 21.65 -1.42
CA PRO A 196 -22.72 22.14 -0.10
C PRO A 196 -23.04 20.99 0.85
N ASN A 197 -22.47 21.02 2.06
CA ASN A 197 -22.68 20.01 3.10
C ASN A 197 -22.14 18.59 2.78
N SER A 198 -21.19 18.46 1.85
CA SER A 198 -20.52 17.17 1.61
C SER A 198 -19.02 17.33 1.31
N TYR A 199 -18.29 16.22 1.35
CA TYR A 199 -16.89 16.13 0.92
C TYR A 199 -16.76 15.80 -0.59
N ALA A 200 -17.82 16.10 -1.35
CA ALA A 200 -17.86 15.85 -2.78
C ALA A 200 -17.49 17.12 -3.55
N TYR A 201 -16.69 16.93 -4.60
CA TYR A 201 -16.21 17.95 -5.51
C TYR A 201 -16.61 17.55 -6.92
N LEU A 202 -17.10 18.51 -7.70
CA LEU A 202 -17.21 18.38 -9.14
C LEU A 202 -15.92 18.90 -9.76
N CYS A 203 -15.26 18.09 -10.57
CA CYS A 203 -14.03 18.47 -11.24
C CYS A 203 -14.17 18.28 -12.75
N LEU A 204 -13.54 19.18 -13.51
CA LEU A 204 -13.42 19.09 -14.96
C LEU A 204 -12.10 18.42 -15.31
N GLN A 205 -12.15 17.34 -16.08
CA GLN A 205 -10.96 16.81 -16.73
C GLN A 205 -10.86 17.39 -18.15
N CYS A 206 -9.85 18.23 -18.39
CA CYS A 206 -9.56 18.72 -19.75
C CYS A 206 -8.53 17.80 -20.41
N GLY A 207 -8.97 16.99 -21.37
CA GLY A 207 -8.05 16.24 -22.24
C GLY A 207 -7.47 17.14 -23.33
N LEU A 208 -6.15 17.16 -23.48
CA LEU A 208 -5.50 17.68 -24.70
C LEU A 208 -5.91 16.77 -25.87
N ASN A 209 -6.97 17.15 -26.59
CA ASN A 209 -7.53 16.52 -27.80
C ASN A 209 -8.67 15.48 -27.66
N GLN A 210 -9.37 15.36 -26.53
CA GLN A 210 -10.66 14.63 -26.46
C GLN A 210 -11.66 15.33 -25.54
N LYS A 211 -12.96 15.03 -25.73
CA LYS A 211 -14.11 15.65 -25.06
C LYS A 211 -13.87 15.84 -23.55
N SER A 212 -14.28 16.99 -23.03
CA SER A 212 -14.27 17.28 -21.60
C SER A 212 -15.29 16.43 -20.86
N ASP A 213 -14.85 15.68 -19.86
CA ASP A 213 -15.71 14.88 -19.00
C ASP A 213 -15.84 15.52 -17.61
N LEU A 214 -17.07 15.51 -17.08
CA LEU A 214 -17.37 15.91 -15.71
C LEU A 214 -17.14 14.71 -14.79
N LEU A 215 -16.27 14.89 -13.81
CA LEU A 215 -15.95 13.87 -12.83
C LEU A 215 -16.45 14.30 -11.44
N HIS A 216 -17.11 13.38 -10.76
CA HIS A 216 -17.47 13.54 -9.36
C HIS A 216 -16.41 12.87 -8.49
N PHE A 217 -15.69 13.66 -7.71
CA PHE A 217 -14.72 13.17 -6.75
C PHE A 217 -15.28 13.29 -5.34
N VAL A 218 -14.98 12.30 -4.49
CA VAL A 218 -15.20 12.40 -3.05
C VAL A 218 -13.81 12.36 -2.40
N GLY A 219 -13.41 13.44 -1.76
CA GLY A 219 -12.04 13.61 -1.27
C GLY A 219 -11.97 14.42 0.02
N ARG A 220 -10.80 14.50 0.63
CA ARG A 220 -10.51 15.45 1.72
C ARG A 220 -9.45 16.41 1.22
N THR A 221 -9.69 17.71 1.34
CA THR A 221 -8.65 18.72 1.14
C THR A 221 -7.65 18.66 2.29
N GLU A 222 -6.39 18.36 1.99
CA GLU A 222 -5.29 18.77 2.87
C GLU A 222 -5.13 20.28 2.73
N ASN A 223 -5.88 21.07 3.52
CA ASN A 223 -5.44 22.39 3.95
C ASN A 223 -6.25 22.86 5.17
N HIS A 224 -5.50 23.02 6.26
CA HIS A 224 -5.80 23.69 7.53
C HIS A 224 -7.00 23.22 8.36
N VAL A 225 -6.75 22.36 9.36
CA VAL A 225 -7.05 22.63 10.79
C VAL A 225 -6.04 21.83 11.66
N LEU A 226 -5.31 22.56 12.51
CA LEU A 226 -4.47 22.19 13.68
C LEU A 226 -4.00 20.74 13.86
#